data_AF-A0A0B6YCZ3-F1
#
_entry.id   AF-A0A0B6YCZ3-F1
#
_cell.length_a   1.000
_cell.length_b   1.000
_cell.length_c   1.000
_cell.angle_alpha   90.00
_cell.angle_beta   90.00
_cell.angle_gamma   90.00
#
_symmetry.space_group_name_H-M   'P 1'
#
loop_
_entity.id
_entity.type
_entity.pdbx_description
1 polymer ?
#
loop_
_entity_poly.entity_id
_entity_poly.type
_entity_poly.pdbx_seq_one_letter_code
_entity_poly.pdbx_strand_id
1 'polypeptide(L)'
;HADQYAIETSKVLTGPDSQDYDMSTDNFKIGDRIWVNGTKPGIIAFIGEAQFAPGEWAGVVLDEPIGKNDGSVMGVRYFQCEAKRGVFSRLSKLS
;
A
#
# COMPACT_ATOMS: atom_id res chain seq x y z
N HIS A 1 9.66 33.79 25.10
CA HIS A 1 10.34 33.13 23.99
C HIS A 1 10.03 31.66 24.12
N ALA A 2 9.39 31.07 23.10
CA ALA A 2 9.03 29.65 23.01
C ALA A 2 10.29 28.77 23.21
N ASP A 3 10.25 27.55 23.73
CA ASP A 3 9.46 26.40 23.28
C ASP A 3 9.19 25.43 24.45
N GLN A 4 7.90 25.21 24.75
CA GLN A 4 7.42 23.95 25.32
C GLN A 4 7.01 23.04 24.15
N TYR A 5 6.99 21.71 24.35
CA TYR A 5 6.56 20.65 23.42
C TYR A 5 7.62 19.97 22.52
N ALA A 6 8.72 19.46 23.11
CA ALA A 6 9.50 18.39 22.49
C ALA A 6 9.30 17.06 23.23
N ILE A 7 8.16 16.42 22.92
CA ILE A 7 7.95 14.96 22.82
C ILE A 7 8.48 14.11 23.99
N GLU A 8 7.65 13.99 25.04
CA GLU A 8 7.57 12.77 25.83
C GLU A 8 6.43 11.89 25.29
N THR A 9 6.53 10.59 25.57
CA THR A 9 5.63 9.46 25.23
C THR A 9 5.97 8.78 23.88
N SER A 10 6.46 7.54 23.82
CA SER A 10 6.43 6.45 24.80
C SER A 10 7.50 5.40 24.45
N LYS A 11 8.29 4.99 25.46
CA LYS A 11 8.84 3.63 25.49
C LYS A 11 7.64 2.69 25.57
N VAL A 12 7.42 1.86 24.56
CA VAL A 12 6.64 0.63 24.74
C VAL A 12 7.61 -0.54 24.59
N LEU A 13 7.85 -1.18 25.73
CA LEU A 13 8.47 -2.49 25.83
C LEU A 13 7.53 -3.49 25.13
N THR A 14 8.00 -4.20 24.11
CA THR A 14 7.39 -5.49 23.71
C THR A 14 8.52 -6.51 23.55
N GLY A 15 8.28 -7.72 24.05
CA GLY A 15 9.28 -8.76 24.31
C GLY A 15 9.78 -9.49 23.05
N PRO A 16 10.43 -10.67 23.18
CA PRO A 16 11.06 -11.40 22.07
C PRO A 16 10.08 -12.05 21.06
N ASP A 17 8.86 -11.53 20.94
CA ASP A 17 7.81 -12.03 20.05
C ASP A 17 7.06 -10.92 19.31
N SER A 18 7.60 -9.70 19.29
CA SER A 18 7.16 -8.67 18.35
C SER A 18 7.75 -9.03 16.98
N GLN A 19 6.95 -9.72 16.17
CA GLN A 19 7.18 -9.77 14.72
C GLN A 19 6.99 -8.35 14.19
N ASP A 20 8.08 -7.57 14.27
CA ASP A 20 8.32 -6.46 13.38
C ASP A 20 8.42 -7.08 11.98
N TYR A 21 7.24 -7.36 11.37
CA TYR A 21 7.17 -7.49 9.93
C TYR A 21 7.73 -6.20 9.42
N ASP A 22 8.90 -6.29 8.81
CA ASP A 22 9.54 -5.20 8.12
C ASP A 22 8.57 -4.71 7.05
N MET A 23 7.77 -3.73 7.45
CA MET A 23 6.82 -2.97 6.64
C MET A 23 7.56 -1.95 5.79
N SER A 24 8.88 -2.11 5.60
CA SER A 24 9.63 -1.40 4.59
C SER A 24 9.06 -1.75 3.22
N THR A 25 8.92 -0.71 2.41
CA THR A 25 8.72 -0.81 0.96
C THR A 25 9.74 -1.67 0.26
N ASP A 26 10.85 -1.99 0.92
CA ASP A 26 12.01 -2.66 0.34
C ASP A 26 11.70 -4.10 -0.09
N ASN A 27 10.58 -4.68 0.37
CA ASN A 27 10.14 -6.02 -0.04
C ASN A 27 9.23 -6.06 -1.27
N PHE A 28 8.70 -4.93 -1.76
CA PHE A 28 7.81 -4.90 -2.92
C PHE A 28 8.30 -3.94 -3.99
N LYS A 29 8.29 -4.39 -5.24
CA LYS A 29 8.59 -3.54 -6.40
C LYS A 29 7.48 -3.61 -7.45
N ILE A 30 7.42 -2.56 -8.26
CA ILE A 30 6.59 -2.56 -9.47
C ILE A 30 7.02 -3.74 -10.36
N GLY A 31 6.02 -4.47 -10.87
CA GLY A 31 6.20 -5.70 -11.63
C GLY A 31 6.12 -6.97 -10.80
N ASP A 32 6.14 -6.90 -9.47
CA ASP A 32 6.01 -8.09 -8.63
C ASP A 32 4.63 -8.73 -8.74
N ARG A 33 4.65 -10.06 -8.71
CA ARG A 33 3.47 -10.91 -8.60
C ARG A 33 3.09 -11.06 -7.13
N ILE A 34 1.88 -10.68 -6.77
CA ILE A 34 1.38 -10.69 -5.38
C ILE A 34 -0.06 -11.19 -5.29
N TRP A 35 -0.54 -11.36 -4.06
CA TRP A 35 -1.93 -11.60 -3.70
C TRP A 35 -2.47 -10.50 -2.79
N VAL A 36 -3.51 -9.79 -3.25
CA VAL A 36 -4.22 -8.82 -2.42
C VAL A 36 -5.15 -9.55 -1.46
N ASN A 37 -5.00 -9.30 -0.16
CA ASN A 37 -5.68 -10.02 0.94
C ASN A 37 -5.53 -11.55 0.81
N GLY A 38 -4.38 -12.04 0.33
CA GLY A 38 -4.06 -13.47 0.20
C GLY A 38 -4.88 -14.26 -0.82
N THR A 39 -5.80 -13.63 -1.56
CA THR A 39 -6.77 -14.37 -2.41
C THR A 39 -6.89 -13.83 -3.82
N LYS A 40 -6.49 -12.58 -4.07
CA LYS A 40 -6.67 -11.93 -5.37
C LYS A 40 -5.32 -11.72 -6.04
N PRO A 41 -4.92 -12.62 -6.95
CA PRO A 41 -3.64 -12.49 -7.63
C PRO A 41 -3.60 -11.26 -8.54
N GLY A 42 -2.44 -10.62 -8.62
CA GLY A 42 -2.21 -9.48 -9.50
C GLY A 42 -0.74 -9.08 -9.60
N ILE A 43 -0.48 -8.00 -10.33
CA ILE A 43 0.86 -7.44 -10.54
C ILE A 43 0.88 -6.00 -10.01
N ILE A 44 1.91 -5.64 -9.25
CA ILE A 44 2.09 -4.26 -8.79
C ILE A 44 2.41 -3.36 -9.99
N ALA A 45 1.65 -2.29 -10.17
CA ALA A 45 1.83 -1.29 -11.23
C ALA A 45 2.12 0.11 -10.70
N PHE A 46 1.99 0.33 -9.38
CA PHE A 46 2.26 1.60 -8.71
C PHE A 46 2.63 1.34 -7.25
N ILE A 47 3.61 2.08 -6.72
CA ILE A 47 3.92 2.19 -5.29
C ILE A 47 4.17 3.67 -5.01
N GLY A 48 3.49 4.24 -4.01
CA GLY A 48 3.72 5.60 -3.57
C GLY A 48 2.52 6.27 -2.90
N GLU A 49 2.64 7.55 -2.62
CA GLU A 49 1.55 8.37 -2.09
C GLU A 49 0.46 8.59 -3.14
N ALA A 50 -0.80 8.71 -2.70
CA ALA A 50 -1.93 8.96 -3.58
C ALA A 50 -2.80 10.10 -3.07
N GLN A 51 -3.32 10.91 -4.00
CA GLN A 51 -4.10 12.11 -3.66
C GLN A 51 -5.42 11.79 -2.96
N PHE A 52 -5.94 10.57 -3.11
CA PHE A 52 -7.23 10.19 -2.54
C PHE A 52 -7.15 9.85 -1.04
N ALA A 53 -5.97 9.52 -0.49
CA ALA A 53 -5.81 9.24 0.94
C ALA A 53 -4.33 9.23 1.38
N PRO A 54 -4.00 9.72 2.59
CA PRO A 54 -2.63 9.77 3.11
C PRO A 54 -1.91 8.41 3.19
N GLY A 55 -0.58 8.47 3.23
CA GLY A 55 0.31 7.33 3.34
C GLY A 55 0.48 6.58 2.02
N GLU A 56 1.26 5.51 2.06
CA GLU A 56 1.64 4.79 0.87
C GLU A 56 0.60 3.75 0.42
N TRP A 57 0.50 3.60 -0.90
CA TRP A 57 -0.41 2.70 -1.58
C TRP A 57 0.31 1.90 -2.65
N ALA A 58 -0.09 0.64 -2.78
CA ALA A 58 0.18 -0.16 -3.97
C ALA A 58 -1.03 -0.12 -4.90
N GLY A 59 -0.80 0.23 -6.16
CA GLY A 59 -1.74 0.01 -7.25
C GLY A 59 -1.45 -1.34 -7.90
N VAL A 60 -2.45 -2.21 -7.92
CA VAL A 60 -2.32 -3.59 -8.43
C VAL A 60 -3.25 -3.79 -9.61
N VAL A 61 -2.72 -4.38 -10.68
CA VAL A 61 -3.50 -4.90 -11.81
C VAL A 61 -3.86 -6.34 -11.52
N LEU A 62 -5.14 -6.60 -11.28
CA LEU A 62 -5.66 -7.94 -11.01
C LEU A 62 -5.82 -8.76 -12.29
N ASP A 63 -5.65 -10.07 -12.13
CA ASP A 63 -5.81 -11.06 -13.20
C ASP A 63 -7.24 -11.20 -13.69
N GLU A 64 -8.21 -10.81 -12.87
CA GLU A 64 -9.64 -10.87 -13.17
C GLU A 64 -10.28 -9.48 -12.98
N PRO A 65 -11.38 -9.14 -13.68
CA PRO A 65 -12.04 -7.85 -13.62
C PRO A 65 -12.91 -7.68 -12.35
N ILE A 66 -12.31 -7.97 -11.19
CA ILE A 66 -12.91 -7.94 -9.84
C ILE A 66 -12.37 -6.80 -8.96
N GLY A 67 -11.60 -5.90 -9.56
CA GLY A 67 -11.08 -4.67 -8.99
C GLY A 67 -12.10 -3.55 -8.95
N LYS A 68 -11.63 -2.34 -8.65
CA LYS A 68 -12.47 -1.17 -8.39
C LYS A 68 -12.28 -0.04 -9.39
N ASN A 69 -11.16 -0.02 -10.10
CA ASN A 69 -10.79 1.05 -11.00
C ASN A 69 -10.05 0.53 -12.24
N ASP A 70 -9.64 1.45 -13.11
CA ASP A 70 -8.86 1.22 -14.32
C ASP A 70 -7.42 1.77 -14.20
N GLY A 71 -6.96 2.01 -12.96
CA GLY A 71 -5.70 2.69 -12.65
C GLY A 71 -5.83 4.19 -12.39
N SER A 72 -7.05 4.74 -12.41
CA SER A 72 -7.35 6.10 -11.97
C SER A 72 -8.33 6.17 -10.78
N VAL A 73 -8.21 7.23 -9.97
CA VAL A 73 -9.15 7.54 -8.88
C VAL A 73 -9.41 9.04 -8.90
N MET A 74 -10.69 9.43 -8.92
CA MET A 74 -11.13 10.84 -8.98
C MET A 74 -10.48 11.64 -10.13
N GLY A 75 -10.30 11.01 -11.29
CA GLY A 75 -9.73 11.64 -12.48
C GLY A 75 -8.19 11.70 -12.51
N VAL A 76 -7.51 11.33 -11.43
CA VAL A 76 -6.04 11.24 -11.39
C VAL A 76 -5.59 9.84 -11.77
N ARG A 77 -4.67 9.74 -12.74
CA ARG A 77 -4.12 8.46 -13.20
C ARG A 77 -2.80 8.15 -12.50
N TYR A 78 -2.70 6.94 -11.97
CA TYR A 78 -1.50 6.42 -11.30
C TYR A 78 -0.87 5.29 -12.10
N PHE A 79 -1.69 4.46 -12.75
CA PHE A 79 -1.27 3.41 -13.68
C PHE A 79 -2.34 3.17 -14.75
N GLN A 80 -2.05 2.33 -15.74
CA GLN A 80 -2.99 1.96 -16.79
C GLN A 80 -3.35 0.48 -16.70
N CYS A 81 -4.64 0.17 -16.71
CA CYS A 81 -5.14 -1.20 -16.91
C CYS A 81 -6.56 -1.18 -17.49
N GLU A 82 -7.14 -2.35 -17.74
CA GLU A 82 -8.53 -2.46 -18.16
C GLU A 82 -9.50 -2.10 -17.03
N ALA A 83 -10.73 -1.74 -17.39
CA ALA A 83 -11.78 -1.44 -16.44
C ALA A 83 -11.98 -2.59 -15.44
N LYS A 84 -12.10 -2.24 -14.15
CA LYS A 84 -12.27 -3.17 -13.03
C LYS A 84 -11.08 -4.12 -12.82
N ARG A 85 -9.90 -3.86 -13.37
CA ARG A 85 -8.69 -4.63 -12.99
C ARG A 85 -7.85 -3.93 -11.94
N GLY A 86 -7.91 -2.62 -11.85
CA GLY A 86 -7.13 -1.85 -10.88
C GLY A 86 -7.71 -1.93 -9.47
N VAL A 87 -6.85 -2.10 -8.48
CA VAL A 87 -7.17 -1.93 -7.07
C VAL A 87 -6.03 -1.19 -6.36
N PHE A 88 -6.38 -0.30 -5.42
CA PHE A 88 -5.42 0.27 -4.48
C PHE A 88 -5.52 -0.45 -3.15
N SER A 89 -4.38 -0.82 -2.57
CA SER A 89 -4.29 -1.49 -1.28
C SER A 89 -3.08 -0.98 -0.49
N ARG A 90 -3.15 -1.09 0.84
CA ARG A 90 -1.96 -0.95 1.69
C ARG A 90 -1.02 -2.12 1.45
N LEU A 91 0.28 -1.87 1.56
CA LEU A 91 1.33 -2.89 1.40
C LEU A 91 1.16 -4.04 2.41
N SER A 92 0.65 -3.76 3.62
CA SER A 92 0.35 -4.77 4.66
C SER A 92 -0.73 -5.79 4.28
N LYS A 93 -1.41 -5.59 3.14
CA LYS A 93 -2.40 -6.52 2.60
C LYS A 93 -1.89 -7.31 1.41
N LEU A 94 -0.62 -7.13 1.05
CA LEU A 94 0.03 -7.87 -0.02
C LEU A 94 0.84 -9.02 0.58
N SER A 95 0.88 -10.12 -0.17
CA SER A 95 1.67 -11.31 0.12
C SER A 95 2.18 -11.93 -1.17
#